data_AF-A0AA35X1Q9-F1
#
_entry.id   AF-A0AA35X1Q9-F1
#
_cell.length_a   1.000
_cell.length_b   1.000
_cell.length_c   1.000
_cell.angle_alpha   90.00
_cell.angle_beta   90.00
_cell.angle_gamma   90.00
#
_symmetry.space_group_name_H-M   'P 1'
#
loop_
_entity.id
_entity.type
_entity.pdbx_description
1 polymer ?
#
loop_
_entity_poly.entity_id
_entity_poly.type
_entity_poly.pdbx_seq_one_letter_code
_entity_poly.pdbx_strand_id
1 'polypeptide(L)'
;QGNCGASYAFSAVGALEGAWALAFGNLVTLSEQNIIDCSVPYGNYGCRGGNMYNAFQYIVANDGIDSSDSYPYSESQYSCRYSQDDNGAQMSGCVCISSGSEDDLQMALAYIGPLSVAVDASNNAFKVSQATF
;
A
#
# COMPACT_ATOMS: atom_id res chain seq x y z
N GLN A 1 -4.00 -10.89 -3.19
CA GLN A 1 -4.44 -10.87 -1.78
C GLN A 1 -5.33 -12.05 -1.35
N GLY A 2 -5.62 -13.04 -2.21
CA GLY A 2 -6.48 -14.18 -1.79
C GLY A 2 -7.89 -13.77 -1.40
N ASN A 3 -8.43 -14.33 -0.32
CA ASN A 3 -9.81 -14.09 0.15
C ASN A 3 -9.94 -12.89 1.11
N CYS A 4 -8.87 -12.15 1.38
CA CYS A 4 -8.84 -10.99 2.26
C CYS A 4 -9.04 -9.71 1.46
N GLY A 5 -9.92 -8.79 1.88
CA GLY A 5 -10.14 -7.47 1.27
C GLY A 5 -9.02 -6.45 1.50
N ALA A 6 -7.75 -6.83 1.33
CA ALA A 6 -6.55 -6.05 1.59
C ALA A 6 -5.98 -5.25 0.40
N SER A 7 -6.73 -4.99 -0.67
CA SER A 7 -6.19 -4.36 -1.91
C SER A 7 -5.57 -3.00 -1.64
N TYR A 8 -6.16 -2.26 -0.72
CA TYR A 8 -5.63 -0.98 -0.25
C TYR A 8 -4.24 -1.12 0.41
N ALA A 9 -3.98 -2.20 1.15
CA ALA A 9 -2.69 -2.44 1.79
C ALA A 9 -1.63 -2.77 0.74
N PHE A 10 -1.93 -3.69 -0.19
CA PHE A 10 -1.05 -4.01 -1.33
C PHE A 10 -0.76 -2.78 -2.20
N SER A 11 -1.78 -1.96 -2.47
CA SER A 11 -1.61 -0.74 -3.26
C SER A 11 -0.75 0.32 -2.56
N ALA A 12 -0.88 0.46 -1.23
CA ALA A 12 -0.06 1.38 -0.45
C ALA A 12 1.39 0.88 -0.34
N VAL A 13 1.59 -0.41 -0.07
CA VAL A 13 2.92 -1.04 -0.03
C VAL A 13 3.64 -0.86 -1.36
N GLY A 14 3.07 -1.27 -2.48
CA GLY A 14 3.76 -1.17 -3.77
C GLY A 14 4.12 0.26 -4.18
N ALA A 15 3.29 1.26 -3.83
CA ALA A 15 3.62 2.65 -4.05
C ALA A 15 4.81 3.11 -3.17
N LEU A 16 4.83 2.72 -1.90
CA LEU A 16 5.93 3.05 -0.99
C LEU A 16 7.23 2.34 -1.38
N GLU A 17 7.18 1.05 -1.72
CA GLU A 17 8.34 0.29 -2.19
C GLU A 17 8.98 0.95 -3.43
N GLY A 18 8.14 1.35 -4.38
CA GLY A 18 8.58 2.06 -5.58
C GLY A 18 9.21 3.42 -5.27
N ALA A 19 8.53 4.23 -4.45
CA ALA A 19 9.05 5.53 -4.03
C ALA A 19 10.36 5.40 -3.24
N TRP A 20 10.46 4.39 -2.37
CA TRP A 20 11.65 4.09 -1.59
C TRP A 20 12.83 3.69 -2.49
N ALA A 21 12.59 2.78 -3.45
CA ALA A 21 13.60 2.36 -4.40
C ALA A 21 14.12 3.54 -5.25
N LEU A 22 13.26 4.46 -5.66
CA LEU A 22 13.65 5.67 -6.38
C LEU A 22 14.46 6.65 -5.52
N ALA A 23 14.12 6.78 -4.23
CA ALA A 23 14.78 7.71 -3.32
C ALA A 23 16.15 7.20 -2.82
N PHE A 24 16.26 5.91 -2.51
CA PHE A 24 17.42 5.33 -1.81
C PHE A 24 18.22 4.34 -2.66
N GLY A 25 17.71 3.95 -3.83
CA GLY A 25 18.44 3.08 -4.78
C GLY A 25 18.40 1.59 -4.42
N ASN A 26 17.57 1.17 -3.46
CA ASN A 26 17.37 -0.23 -3.12
C ASN A 26 15.87 -0.55 -2.96
N LEU A 27 15.45 -1.67 -3.53
CA LEU A 27 14.09 -2.19 -3.34
C LEU A 27 14.04 -2.98 -2.03
N VAL A 28 13.10 -2.63 -1.18
CA VAL A 28 12.73 -3.38 0.03
C VAL A 28 11.34 -3.94 -0.17
N THR A 29 11.12 -5.19 0.26
CA THR A 29 9.78 -5.78 0.26
C THR A 29 9.12 -5.48 1.60
N LEU A 30 7.99 -4.79 1.59
CA LEU A 30 7.30 -4.31 2.79
C LEU A 30 6.06 -5.14 3.11
N SER A 31 5.62 -5.10 4.37
CA SER A 31 4.54 -5.95 4.86
C SER A 31 3.15 -5.34 4.65
N GLU A 32 2.35 -5.93 3.76
CA GLU A 32 0.92 -5.60 3.71
C GLU A 32 0.20 -6.00 5.00
N GLN A 33 0.64 -7.09 5.64
CA GLN A 33 0.07 -7.58 6.89
C GLN A 33 0.19 -6.56 8.01
N ASN A 34 1.32 -5.84 8.08
CA ASN A 34 1.52 -4.77 9.01
C ASN A 34 0.44 -3.69 8.84
N ILE A 35 0.12 -3.29 7.61
CA ILE A 35 -0.97 -2.33 7.35
C ILE A 35 -2.33 -2.93 7.75
N ILE A 36 -2.63 -4.17 7.37
CA ILE A 36 -3.90 -4.85 7.65
C ILE A 36 -4.19 -4.87 9.17
N ASP A 37 -3.18 -5.16 9.97
CA ASP A 37 -3.34 -5.33 11.42
C ASP A 37 -3.23 -4.00 12.18
N CYS A 38 -2.36 -3.08 11.76
CA CYS A 38 -1.99 -1.89 12.53
C CYS A 38 -2.70 -0.61 12.10
N SER A 39 -3.23 -0.52 10.88
CA SER A 39 -3.88 0.71 10.39
C SER A 39 -5.37 0.83 10.77
N VAL A 40 -5.91 -0.10 11.56
CA VAL A 40 -7.31 -0.08 12.01
C VAL A 40 -7.69 1.21 12.77
N PRO A 41 -6.87 1.74 13.69
CA PRO A 41 -7.14 3.03 14.35
C PRO A 41 -7.19 4.22 13.38
N TYR A 42 -6.64 4.08 12.17
CA TYR A 42 -6.63 5.10 11.13
C TYR A 42 -7.82 4.98 10.17
N GLY A 43 -8.77 4.08 10.45
CA GLY A 43 -10.02 3.93 9.68
C GLY A 43 -9.98 2.84 8.60
N ASN A 44 -8.99 1.96 8.61
CA ASN A 44 -9.01 0.73 7.81
C ASN A 44 -9.69 -0.41 8.59
N TYR A 45 -10.12 -1.46 7.88
CA TYR A 45 -10.90 -2.55 8.47
C TYR A 45 -10.28 -3.92 8.19
N GLY A 46 -8.94 -4.00 8.17
CA GLY A 46 -8.20 -5.23 7.92
C GLY A 46 -8.64 -5.89 6.62
N CYS A 47 -9.10 -7.15 6.70
CA CYS A 47 -9.61 -7.89 5.54
C CYS A 47 -11.00 -7.48 5.05
N ARG A 48 -11.66 -6.52 5.69
CA ARG A 48 -12.99 -6.02 5.27
C ARG A 48 -12.91 -4.80 4.34
N GLY A 49 -11.70 -4.37 3.98
CA GLY A 49 -11.46 -3.20 3.14
C GLY A 49 -10.76 -2.07 3.90
N GLY A 50 -10.38 -1.05 3.14
CA GLY A 50 -9.65 0.10 3.64
C GLY A 50 -9.33 1.09 2.52
N ASN A 51 -8.52 2.08 2.85
CA ASN A 51 -8.11 3.16 1.97
C ASN A 51 -6.58 3.36 2.06
N MET A 52 -5.93 3.55 0.92
CA MET A 52 -4.48 3.77 0.82
C MET A 52 -4.05 5.04 1.56
N TYR A 53 -4.86 6.10 1.54
CA TYR A 53 -4.59 7.33 2.30
C TYR A 53 -4.46 7.03 3.80
N ASN A 54 -5.40 6.28 4.38
CA ASN A 54 -5.35 5.89 5.79
C ASN A 54 -4.15 5.00 6.11
N ALA A 55 -3.77 4.11 5.17
CA ALA A 55 -2.57 3.31 5.30
C ALA A 55 -1.30 4.19 5.31
N PHE A 56 -1.19 5.18 4.44
CA PHE A 56 -0.07 6.13 4.45
C PHE A 56 -0.05 6.99 5.71
N GLN A 57 -1.21 7.48 6.18
CA GLN A 57 -1.30 8.23 7.44
C GLN A 57 -0.81 7.38 8.62
N TYR A 58 -1.14 6.08 8.65
CA TYR A 58 -0.59 5.14 9.60
C TYR A 58 0.94 5.08 9.52
N ILE A 59 1.53 4.84 8.34
CA ILE A 59 2.99 4.69 8.19
C ILE A 59 3.73 5.96 8.61
N VAL A 60 3.21 7.14 8.23
CA VAL A 60 3.77 8.44 8.63
C VAL A 60 3.74 8.60 10.15
N ALA A 61 2.60 8.30 10.79
CA ALA A 61 2.45 8.47 12.23
C ALA A 61 3.17 7.38 13.05
N ASN A 62 3.37 6.20 12.47
CA ASN A 62 4.10 5.09 13.05
C ASN A 62 5.62 5.19 12.86
N ASP A 63 6.06 6.16 12.05
CA ASP A 63 7.46 6.37 11.66
C ASP A 63 8.10 5.11 11.03
N GLY A 64 7.30 4.33 10.30
CA GLY A 64 7.78 3.09 9.72
C GLY A 64 6.72 2.07 9.36
N ILE A 65 7.19 1.06 8.63
CA ILE A 65 6.46 -0.17 8.27
C ILE A 65 7.45 -1.32 8.20
N ASP A 66 7.07 -2.48 8.74
CA ASP A 66 7.90 -3.68 8.77
C ASP A 66 8.14 -4.25 7.37
N SER A 67 9.26 -4.96 7.22
CA SER A 67 9.52 -5.76 6.03
C SER A 67 8.56 -6.95 5.90
N SER A 68 8.36 -7.46 4.68
CA SER A 68 7.56 -8.67 4.46
C SER A 68 8.20 -9.92 5.11
N ASP A 69 9.52 -9.94 5.31
CA ASP A 69 10.20 -11.09 5.92
C ASP A 69 9.96 -11.17 7.43
N SER A 70 9.96 -10.03 8.12
CA SER A 70 9.69 -9.93 9.55
C SER A 70 8.20 -10.02 9.89
N TYR A 71 7.33 -9.54 8.99
CA TYR A 71 5.89 -9.59 9.17
C TYR A 71 5.18 -10.18 7.93
N PRO A 72 5.19 -11.52 7.76
CA PRO A 72 4.63 -12.16 6.57
C PRO A 72 3.12 -12.04 6.43
N TYR A 73 2.66 -12.01 5.17
CA TYR A 73 1.24 -12.02 4.83
C TYR A 73 0.53 -13.33 5.19
N SER A 74 -0.66 -13.21 5.77
CA SER A 74 -1.39 -14.35 6.34
C SER A 74 -2.87 -14.42 5.94
N GLU A 75 -3.30 -13.62 4.96
CA GLU A 75 -4.67 -13.61 4.40
C GLU A 75 -5.80 -13.43 5.44
N SER A 76 -5.48 -12.93 6.63
CA SER A 76 -6.42 -12.68 7.71
C SER A 76 -5.95 -11.48 8.53
N GLN A 77 -6.88 -10.83 9.22
CA GLN A 77 -6.54 -9.78 10.18
C GLN A 77 -6.23 -10.40 11.55
N TYR A 78 -5.15 -9.94 12.17
CA TYR A 78 -4.71 -10.29 13.52
C TYR A 78 -4.50 -9.03 14.36
N SER A 79 -4.01 -9.21 15.59
CA SER A 79 -3.51 -8.10 16.39
C SER A 79 -2.26 -7.50 15.75
N CYS A 80 -2.12 -6.18 15.81
CA CYS A 80 -0.91 -5.48 15.37
C CYS A 80 0.34 -5.98 16.13
N ARG A 81 1.40 -6.30 15.38
CA ARG A 81 2.70 -6.76 15.91
C ARG A 81 3.89 -5.96 15.38
N TYR A 82 3.66 -4.72 14.93
CA TYR A 82 4.72 -3.84 14.44
C TYR A 82 5.87 -3.76 15.45
N SER A 83 7.10 -3.80 14.94
CA SER A 83 8.32 -3.78 15.73
C SER A 83 9.31 -2.80 15.09
N GLN A 84 9.78 -1.82 15.87
CA GLN A 84 10.71 -0.83 15.32
C GLN A 84 12.07 -1.44 14.90
N ASP A 85 12.44 -2.60 15.47
CA ASP A 85 13.64 -3.34 15.09
C ASP A 85 13.52 -3.97 13.69
N ASP A 86 12.30 -4.11 13.19
CA ASP A 86 11.94 -4.78 11.94
C ASP A 86 11.51 -3.79 10.82
N ASN A 87 11.66 -2.49 11.07
CA ASN A 87 11.28 -1.40 10.18
C ASN A 87 12.03 -1.49 8.83
N GLY A 88 11.28 -1.68 7.75
CA GLY A 88 11.82 -1.80 6.40
C GLY A 88 11.86 -0.48 5.62
N ALA A 89 10.93 0.44 5.89
CA ALA A 89 10.85 1.75 5.23
C ALA A 89 10.02 2.73 6.05
N GLN A 90 10.23 4.03 5.79
CA GLN A 90 9.45 5.11 6.38
C GLN A 90 9.05 6.14 5.31
N MET A 91 8.07 6.98 5.62
CA MET A 91 7.66 8.07 4.74
C MET A 91 7.27 9.30 5.55
N SER A 92 7.50 10.49 4.98
CA SER A 92 7.20 11.76 5.64
C SER A 92 5.80 12.29 5.35
N GLY A 93 5.13 11.79 4.30
CA GLY A 93 3.79 12.24 3.92
C GLY A 93 3.30 11.65 2.61
N CYS A 94 2.02 11.89 2.31
CA CYS A 94 1.38 11.54 1.05
C CYS A 94 0.53 12.72 0.54
N VAL A 95 0.26 12.74 -0.76
CA VAL A 95 -0.58 13.76 -1.41
C VAL A 95 -1.62 13.08 -2.28
N CYS A 96 -2.86 13.57 -2.24
CA CYS A 96 -3.90 13.14 -3.15
C CYS A 96 -3.84 13.93 -4.45
N ILE A 97 -3.82 13.22 -5.58
CA ILE A 97 -3.97 13.82 -6.91
C ILE A 97 -5.43 14.24 -7.10
N SER A 98 -5.64 15.32 -7.85
CA SER A 98 -6.97 15.80 -8.23
C SER A 98 -7.79 14.67 -8.88
N SER A 99 -8.96 14.39 -8.32
CA SER A 99 -9.82 13.31 -8.81
C SER A 99 -10.18 13.52 -10.29
N GLY A 100 -9.98 12.48 -11.10
CA GLY A 100 -10.30 12.48 -12.54
C GLY A 100 -9.27 13.18 -13.44
N SER A 101 -8.16 13.69 -12.90
CA SER A 101 -7.11 14.33 -13.69
C SER A 101 -6.06 13.31 -14.15
N GLU A 102 -6.22 12.78 -15.37
CA GLU A 102 -5.22 11.88 -15.96
C GLU A 102 -3.91 12.59 -16.30
N ASP A 103 -3.94 13.90 -16.58
CA ASP A 103 -2.75 14.71 -16.80
C ASP A 103 -1.90 14.82 -15.52
N ASP A 104 -2.54 15.10 -14.37
CA ASP A 104 -1.85 15.14 -13.07
C ASP A 104 -1.35 13.74 -12.69
N LEU A 105 -2.11 12.69 -12.99
CA LEU A 105 -1.71 11.30 -12.78
C LEU A 105 -0.46 10.96 -13.60
N GLN A 106 -0.44 11.32 -14.89
CA GLN A 106 0.70 11.10 -15.78
C GLN A 106 1.93 11.88 -15.30
N MET A 107 1.76 13.14 -14.90
CA MET A 107 2.85 13.96 -14.35
C MET A 107 3.42 13.36 -13.07
N ALA A 108 2.56 12.99 -12.12
CA ALA A 108 3.01 12.39 -10.86
C ALA A 108 3.73 11.06 -11.11
N LEU A 109 3.23 10.23 -12.03
CA LEU A 109 3.90 8.97 -12.39
C LEU A 109 5.29 9.22 -12.98
N ALA A 110 5.43 10.22 -13.85
CA ALA A 110 6.69 10.53 -14.53
C ALA A 110 7.76 11.13 -13.61
N TYR A 111 7.36 11.97 -12.65
CA TYR A 111 8.30 12.76 -11.84
C TYR A 111 8.42 12.31 -10.38
N ILE A 112 7.46 11.56 -9.85
CA ILE A 112 7.46 11.08 -8.46
C ILE A 112 7.70 9.58 -8.41
N GLY A 113 6.97 8.80 -9.21
CA GLY A 113 7.10 7.34 -9.26
C GLY A 113 5.75 6.61 -9.15
N PRO A 114 5.75 5.32 -8.77
CA PRO A 114 4.54 4.53 -8.67
C PRO A 114 3.50 5.14 -7.72
N LEU A 115 2.23 5.09 -8.14
CA LEU A 115 1.10 5.73 -7.45
C LEU A 115 0.05 4.69 -7.05
N SER A 116 -0.57 4.87 -5.89
CA SER A 116 -1.75 4.11 -5.51
C SER A 116 -3.00 4.66 -6.21
N VAL A 117 -3.76 3.80 -6.88
CA VAL A 117 -5.00 4.17 -7.58
C VAL A 117 -6.12 3.17 -7.26
N ALA A 118 -7.38 3.62 -7.40
CA ALA A 118 -8.55 2.77 -7.28
C ALA A 118 -9.28 2.70 -8.63
N VAL A 119 -9.72 1.49 -9.00
CA VAL A 119 -10.46 1.23 -10.24
C VAL A 119 -11.69 0.38 -9.95
N ASP A 120 -12.72 0.48 -10.79
CA ASP A 120 -13.87 -0.42 -10.72
C ASP A 120 -13.52 -1.79 -11.33
N ALA A 121 -13.29 -2.76 -10.46
CA ALA A 121 -12.96 -4.15 -10.81
C ALA A 121 -14.20 -5.08 -10.82
N SER A 122 -15.43 -4.55 -10.73
CA SER A 122 -16.65 -5.36 -10.59
C SER A 122 -17.04 -6.12 -11.87
N ASN A 123 -16.62 -5.60 -13.02
CA ASN A 123 -16.92 -6.15 -14.34
C ASN A 123 -16.20 -7.48 -14.61
N ASN A 124 -16.89 -8.44 -15.22
CA ASN A 124 -16.31 -9.73 -15.62
C ASN A 124 -15.12 -9.58 -16.57
N ALA A 125 -15.14 -8.60 -17.48
CA ALA A 125 -14.01 -8.35 -18.38
C ALA A 125 -12.70 -8.10 -17.60
N PHE A 126 -12.78 -7.40 -16.46
CA PHE A 126 -11.64 -7.21 -15.57
C PHE A 126 -11.25 -8.49 -14.86
N LYS A 127 -12.22 -9.27 -14.37
CA LYS A 127 -11.96 -10.53 -13.65
C LYS A 127 -11.25 -11.60 -14.49
N VAL A 128 -11.51 -11.64 -15.80
CA VAL A 128 -10.92 -12.63 -16.71
C VAL A 128 -9.80 -12.06 -17.60
N SER A 129 -9.45 -10.78 -17.44
CA SER A 129 -8.37 -10.19 -18.23
C SER A 129 -7.06 -10.92 -17.97
N GLN A 130 -6.34 -11.26 -19.04
CA GLN A 130 -4.99 -11.79 -18.93
C GLN A 130 -3.98 -10.69 -19.24
N ALA A 131 -3.03 -10.48 -18.34
CA ALA A 131 -1.90 -9.61 -18.62
C ALA A 131 -1.08 -10.24 -19.74
N THR A 132 -1.06 -9.59 -20.91
CA THR A 132 -0.20 -9.97 -22.03
C THR A 132 1.08 -9.15 -21.89
N PHE A 133 2.20 -9.80 -21.62
CA PHE A 133 3.53 -9.19 -21.56
C PHE A 133 4.32 -9.55 -22.81
#